data_AF-A0A843G1Q5-F1
#
_entry.id   AF-A0A843G1Q5-F1
#
_cell.length_a   1.000
_cell.length_b   1.000
_cell.length_c   1.000
_cell.angle_alpha   90.00
_cell.angle_beta   90.00
_cell.angle_gamma   90.00
#
_symmetry.space_group_name_H-M   'P 1'
#
loop_
_entity.id
_entity.type
_entity.pdbx_description
1 polymer ?
#
loop_
_entity_poly.entity_id
_entity_poly.type
_entity_poly.pdbx_seq_one_letter_code
_entity_poly.pdbx_strand_id
1 'polypeptide(L)'
;MGRLEQFSAAAEDLGTVLRYISFATAVPIGFTVYYREWDMVVPMLTVPLLLFLIGTTFICIPKGNKEPQLSHALFSVAFIWIICAAISAVPFTLGINMPYLDAFFEAMSGWTDTGM
;
A
#
# COMPACT_ATOMS: atom_id res chain seq x y z
N MET A 1 -10.14 -10.30 26.28
CA MET A 1 -9.83 -8.90 25.91
C MET A 1 -8.41 -8.68 25.36
N GLY A 2 -7.34 -9.29 25.92
CA GLY A 2 -5.97 -8.85 25.62
C GLY A 2 -5.39 -9.05 24.20
N ARG A 3 -5.93 -9.96 23.37
CA ARG A 3 -5.47 -10.18 21.98
C ARG A 3 -5.99 -9.12 21.01
N LEU A 4 -7.24 -8.66 21.17
CA LEU A 4 -7.86 -7.69 20.27
C LEU A 4 -7.19 -6.32 20.37
N GLU A 5 -6.78 -5.93 21.59
CA GLU A 5 -6.01 -4.72 21.84
C GLU A 5 -4.62 -4.75 21.18
N GLN A 6 -4.00 -5.92 21.11
CA GLN A 6 -2.70 -6.12 20.46
C GLN A 6 -2.79 -6.02 18.92
N PHE A 7 -3.83 -6.61 18.32
CA PHE A 7 -4.10 -6.47 16.89
C PHE A 7 -4.42 -5.02 16.50
N SER A 8 -5.05 -4.28 17.41
CA SER A 8 -5.38 -2.87 17.20
C SER A 8 -4.14 -1.97 17.11
N ALA A 9 -3.15 -2.15 17.99
CA ALA A 9 -1.90 -1.36 17.91
C ALA A 9 -1.15 -1.58 16.59
N ALA A 10 -1.04 -2.84 16.15
CA ALA A 10 -0.41 -3.18 14.86
C ALA A 10 -1.16 -2.56 13.66
N ALA A 11 -2.49 -2.55 13.72
CA ALA A 11 -3.33 -1.95 12.69
C ALA A 11 -3.11 -0.44 12.56
N GLU A 12 -2.94 0.28 13.66
CA GLU A 12 -2.70 1.72 13.61
C GLU A 12 -1.38 2.06 12.88
N ASP A 13 -0.29 1.38 13.25
CA ASP A 13 1.02 1.56 12.62
C ASP A 13 0.95 1.24 11.11
N LEU A 14 0.31 0.13 10.77
CA LEU A 14 0.04 -0.29 9.39
C LEU A 14 -0.71 0.81 8.62
N GLY A 15 -1.81 1.31 9.20
CA GLY A 15 -2.66 2.32 8.54
C GLY A 15 -1.95 3.67 8.36
N THR A 16 -1.15 4.06 9.34
CA THR A 16 -0.38 5.31 9.30
C THR A 16 0.67 5.26 8.19
N VAL A 17 1.43 4.17 8.09
CA VAL A 17 2.46 4.03 7.04
C VAL A 17 1.80 3.95 5.66
N LEU A 18 0.71 3.20 5.49
CA LEU A 18 0.00 3.13 4.20
C LEU A 18 -0.51 4.50 3.74
N ARG A 19 -0.99 5.36 4.64
CA ARG A 19 -1.35 6.74 4.29
C ARG A 19 -0.15 7.57 3.87
N TYR A 20 1.00 7.45 4.53
CA TYR A 20 2.21 8.16 4.09
C TYR A 20 2.65 7.71 2.70
N ILE A 21 2.66 6.39 2.45
CA ILE A 21 2.99 5.83 1.13
C ILE A 21 2.01 6.31 0.06
N SER A 22 0.71 6.44 0.40
CA SER A 22 -0.30 6.93 -0.55
C SER A 22 0.02 8.33 -1.11
N PHE A 23 0.63 9.21 -0.33
CA PHE A 23 1.03 10.52 -0.84
C PHE A 23 2.25 10.43 -1.76
N ALA A 24 3.20 9.55 -1.44
CA ALA A 24 4.38 9.32 -2.28
C ALA A 24 4.00 8.72 -3.65
N THR A 25 3.05 7.79 -3.68
CA THR A 25 2.59 7.13 -4.91
C THR A 25 1.68 8.02 -5.79
N ALA A 26 1.35 9.24 -5.35
CA ALA A 26 0.69 10.23 -6.19
C ALA A 26 1.65 10.94 -7.15
N VAL A 27 2.96 10.93 -6.88
CA VAL A 27 3.98 11.62 -7.69
C VAL A 27 3.98 11.19 -9.18
N PRO A 28 3.90 9.88 -9.53
CA PRO A 28 3.84 9.42 -10.92
C PRO A 28 2.69 10.02 -11.74
N ILE A 29 1.57 10.39 -11.11
CA ILE A 29 0.41 10.98 -11.80
C ILE A 29 0.77 12.34 -12.41
N GLY A 30 1.66 13.11 -11.78
CA GLY A 30 2.16 14.36 -12.38
C GLY A 30 2.90 14.12 -13.69
N PHE A 31 3.65 13.02 -13.77
CA PHE A 31 4.36 12.63 -14.98
C PHE A 31 3.42 12.13 -16.08
N THR A 32 2.38 11.35 -15.75
CA THR A 32 1.42 10.89 -16.77
C THR A 32 0.71 12.08 -17.43
N VAL A 33 0.33 13.11 -16.66
CA VAL A 33 -0.26 14.34 -17.21
C VAL A 33 0.77 15.13 -18.03
N TYR A 34 2.01 15.27 -17.55
CA TYR A 34 3.07 16.00 -18.24
C TYR A 34 3.39 15.39 -19.62
N TYR A 35 3.50 14.07 -19.69
CA TYR A 35 3.76 13.34 -20.93
C TYR A 35 2.51 13.07 -21.77
N ARG A 36 1.33 13.54 -21.34
CA ARG A 36 0.04 13.38 -22.04
C ARG A 36 -0.41 11.93 -22.18
N GLU A 37 -0.06 11.10 -21.21
CA GLU A 37 -0.48 9.69 -21.08
C GLU A 37 -1.84 9.60 -20.37
N TRP A 38 -2.88 10.16 -20.99
CA TRP A 38 -4.21 10.28 -20.39
C TRP A 38 -4.81 8.93 -19.99
N ASP A 39 -4.54 7.88 -20.78
CA ASP A 39 -5.01 6.52 -20.51
C ASP A 39 -4.42 5.92 -19.23
N MET A 40 -3.25 6.41 -18.78
CA MET A 40 -2.56 5.96 -17.56
C MET A 40 -2.97 6.73 -16.31
N VAL A 41 -3.70 7.84 -16.45
CA VAL A 41 -4.12 8.66 -15.30
C VAL A 41 -5.02 7.86 -14.36
N VAL A 42 -6.02 7.16 -14.90
CA VAL A 42 -6.95 6.36 -14.07
C VAL A 42 -6.25 5.17 -13.43
N PRO A 43 -5.51 4.31 -14.16
CA PRO A 43 -4.72 3.22 -13.56
C PRO A 43 -3.77 3.71 -12.46
N MET A 44 -3.05 4.81 -12.68
CA MET A 44 -2.11 5.35 -11.68
C MET A 44 -2.81 5.94 -10.46
N LEU A 45 -3.98 6.55 -10.63
CA LEU A 45 -4.76 7.10 -9.51
C LEU A 45 -5.29 6.03 -8.56
N THR A 46 -5.46 4.78 -9.04
CA THR A 46 -5.94 3.68 -8.19
C THR A 46 -5.00 3.42 -7.01
N VAL A 47 -3.69 3.55 -7.19
CA VAL A 47 -2.68 3.22 -6.16
C VAL A 47 -2.77 4.13 -4.93
N PRO A 48 -2.59 5.45 -5.02
CA PRO A 48 -2.70 6.34 -3.87
C PRO A 48 -4.10 6.29 -3.27
N LEU A 49 -5.16 6.17 -4.09
CA LEU A 49 -6.53 6.10 -3.59
C LEU A 49 -6.77 4.86 -2.71
N LEU A 50 -6.41 3.67 -3.21
CA LEU A 50 -6.60 2.43 -2.47
C LEU A 50 -5.73 2.36 -1.21
N LEU A 51 -4.46 2.79 -1.29
CA LEU A 51 -3.58 2.85 -0.12
C LEU A 51 -4.13 3.82 0.94
N PHE A 52 -4.64 4.97 0.53
CA PHE A 52 -5.24 5.93 1.46
C PHE A 52 -6.52 5.39 2.12
N LEU A 53 -7.41 4.75 1.36
CA LEU A 53 -8.65 4.17 1.87
C LEU A 53 -8.38 3.00 2.83
N ILE A 54 -7.49 2.07 2.45
CA ILE A 54 -7.10 0.96 3.32
C ILE A 54 -6.40 1.48 4.57
N GLY A 55 -5.46 2.42 4.41
CA GLY A 55 -4.76 3.01 5.55
C GLY A 55 -5.71 3.73 6.52
N THR A 56 -6.69 4.47 5.99
CA THR A 56 -7.74 5.11 6.81
C THR A 56 -8.61 4.08 7.53
N THR A 57 -8.97 2.98 6.86
CA THR A 57 -9.74 1.88 7.47
C THR A 57 -9.00 1.27 8.66
N PHE A 58 -7.68 1.08 8.56
CA PHE A 58 -6.85 0.55 9.64
C PHE A 58 -6.69 1.53 10.82
N ILE A 59 -6.61 2.85 10.55
CA ILE A 59 -6.54 3.87 11.61
C ILE A 59 -7.85 3.98 12.40
N CYS A 60 -9.00 3.72 11.76
CA CYS A 60 -10.30 3.76 12.42
C CYS A 60 -10.51 2.63 13.45
N ILE A 61 -9.58 1.68 13.56
CA ILE A 61 -9.67 0.57 14.52
C ILE A 61 -9.34 1.10 15.93
N PRO A 62 -10.24 0.95 16.94
CA PRO A 62 -10.06 1.53 18.26
C PRO A 62 -8.78 1.05 18.96
N LYS A 63 -7.95 1.98 19.46
CA LYS A 63 -6.68 1.68 20.14
C LYS A 63 -6.84 0.79 21.37
N GLY A 64 -5.97 -0.21 21.49
CA GLY A 64 -5.73 -0.92 22.74
C GLY A 64 -4.73 -0.17 23.62
N ASN A 65 -4.97 -0.12 24.93
CA ASN A 65 -4.14 0.59 25.93
C ASN A 65 -2.81 -0.13 26.28
N LYS A 66 -2.20 -0.88 25.36
CA LYS A 66 -1.02 -1.70 25.63
C LYS A 66 0.22 -1.22 24.90
N GLU A 67 1.37 -1.38 25.55
CA GLU A 67 2.65 -1.01 24.95
C GLU A 67 2.93 -1.79 23.64
N PRO A 68 3.44 -1.10 22.61
CA PRO A 68 3.76 -1.73 21.33
C PRO A 68 4.90 -2.74 21.50
N GLN A 69 4.61 -4.01 21.21
CA GLN A 69 5.62 -5.07 21.19
C GLN A 69 6.30 -5.12 19.81
N LEU A 70 7.60 -5.42 19.78
CA LEU A 70 8.37 -5.57 18.54
C LEU A 70 7.72 -6.54 17.52
N SER A 71 7.10 -7.61 18.01
CA SER A 71 6.38 -8.57 17.17
C SER A 71 5.23 -7.95 16.37
N HIS A 72 4.57 -6.93 16.92
CA HIS A 72 3.50 -6.20 16.24
C HIS A 72 4.05 -5.32 15.12
N ALA A 73 5.15 -4.60 15.38
CA ALA A 73 5.81 -3.81 14.36
C ALA A 73 6.29 -4.68 13.18
N LEU A 74 6.90 -5.84 13.46
CA LEU A 74 7.34 -6.77 12.42
C LEU A 74 6.16 -7.33 11.61
N PHE A 75 5.04 -7.64 12.29
CA PHE A 75 3.82 -8.07 11.62
C PHE A 75 3.27 -6.97 10.70
N SER A 76 3.18 -5.73 11.19
CA SER A 76 2.73 -4.59 10.39
C SER A 76 3.61 -4.39 9.16
N VAL A 77 4.94 -4.45 9.31
CA VAL A 77 5.88 -4.32 8.18
C VAL A 77 5.63 -5.39 7.12
N ALA A 78 5.46 -6.67 7.50
CA ALA A 78 5.17 -7.73 6.56
C ALA A 78 3.88 -7.47 5.76
N PHE A 79 2.83 -6.99 6.41
CA PHE A 79 1.57 -6.63 5.76
C PHE A 79 1.70 -5.40 4.86
N ILE A 80 2.46 -4.39 5.26
CA ILE A 80 2.72 -3.18 4.44
C ILE A 80 3.26 -3.61 3.08
N TRP A 81 4.31 -4.45 3.05
CA TRP A 81 4.93 -4.88 1.80
C TRP A 81 3.94 -5.61 0.88
N ILE A 82 3.18 -6.56 1.42
CA ILE A 82 2.20 -7.33 0.65
C ILE A 82 1.09 -6.43 0.10
N ILE A 83 0.55 -5.52 0.91
CA ILE A 83 -0.51 -4.59 0.51
C ILE A 83 0.01 -3.62 -0.55
N CYS A 84 1.20 -3.06 -0.37
CA CYS A 84 1.83 -2.16 -1.34
C CYS A 84 2.04 -2.85 -2.68
N ALA A 85 2.58 -4.07 -2.70
CA ALA A 85 2.76 -4.84 -3.93
C ALA A 85 1.41 -5.17 -4.61
N ALA A 86 0.43 -5.66 -3.84
CA ALA A 86 -0.91 -6.00 -4.36
C ALA A 86 -1.60 -4.80 -5.01
N ILE A 87 -1.58 -3.63 -4.37
CA ILE A 87 -2.18 -2.43 -4.94
C ILE A 87 -1.38 -1.92 -6.12
N SER A 88 -0.04 -1.93 -6.03
CA SER A 88 0.82 -1.41 -7.11
C SER A 88 0.82 -2.28 -8.37
N ALA A 89 0.34 -3.53 -8.28
CA ALA A 89 0.10 -4.38 -9.45
C ALA A 89 -1.03 -3.86 -10.36
N VAL A 90 -2.01 -3.15 -9.80
CA VAL A 90 -3.20 -2.66 -10.51
C VAL A 90 -2.86 -1.81 -11.75
N PRO A 91 -1.97 -0.79 -11.69
CA PRO A 91 -1.62 -0.02 -12.87
C PRO A 91 -0.95 -0.84 -13.97
N PHE A 92 -0.17 -1.87 -13.64
CA PHE A 92 0.42 -2.75 -14.66
C PHE A 92 -0.67 -3.56 -15.38
N THR A 93 -1.62 -4.10 -14.62
CA THR A 93 -2.73 -4.87 -15.21
C THR A 93 -3.68 -4.01 -16.02
N LEU A 94 -4.08 -2.84 -15.50
CA LEU A 94 -5.06 -1.98 -16.18
C LEU A 94 -4.43 -1.12 -17.28
N GLY A 95 -3.18 -0.68 -17.09
CA GLY A 95 -2.49 0.24 -18.00
C GLY A 95 -1.83 -0.48 -19.17
N ILE A 96 -1.10 -1.56 -18.91
CA ILE A 96 -0.32 -2.27 -19.93
C ILE A 96 -0.78 -3.71 -20.18
N ASN A 97 -1.94 -4.11 -19.64
CA ASN A 97 -2.53 -5.44 -19.81
C ASN A 97 -1.64 -6.60 -19.34
N MET A 98 -0.79 -6.37 -18.35
CA MET A 98 0.03 -7.42 -17.75
C MET A 98 -0.83 -8.37 -16.87
N PRO A 99 -0.69 -9.70 -16.98
CA PRO A 99 -1.36 -10.63 -16.08
C PRO A 99 -1.10 -10.26 -14.62
N TYR A 100 -2.14 -10.29 -13.77
CA TYR A 100 -2.04 -9.75 -12.41
C TYR A 100 -0.95 -10.43 -11.56
N LEU A 101 -0.72 -11.72 -11.76
CA LEU A 101 0.33 -12.43 -11.04
C LEU A 101 1.72 -11.90 -11.41
N ASP A 102 1.97 -11.69 -12.70
CA ASP A 102 3.23 -11.12 -13.19
C ASP A 102 3.39 -9.68 -12.72
N ALA A 103 2.30 -8.89 -12.78
CA ALA A 103 2.25 -7.53 -12.25
C ALA A 103 2.52 -7.46 -10.74
N PHE A 104 2.07 -8.45 -9.97
CA PHE A 104 2.34 -8.54 -8.54
C PHE A 104 3.82 -8.85 -8.27
N PHE A 105 4.42 -9.77 -9.03
CA PHE A 105 5.85 -10.06 -8.95
C PHE A 105 6.69 -8.83 -9.29
N GLU A 106 6.36 -8.14 -10.38
CA GLU A 106 7.01 -6.90 -10.83
C GLU A 106 6.89 -5.81 -9.76
N ALA A 107 5.68 -5.56 -9.27
CA ALA A 107 5.43 -4.58 -8.23
C ALA A 107 6.22 -4.90 -6.95
N MET A 108 6.23 -6.16 -6.52
CA MET A 108 6.99 -6.58 -5.34
C MET A 108 8.48 -6.35 -5.55
N SER A 109 9.02 -6.77 -6.70
CA SER A 109 10.41 -6.56 -7.12
C SER A 109 10.81 -5.08 -7.04
N GLY A 110 9.96 -4.17 -7.54
CA GLY A 110 10.19 -2.73 -7.47
C GLY A 110 10.17 -2.17 -6.05
N TRP A 111 9.25 -2.63 -5.19
CA TRP A 111 9.20 -2.21 -3.78
C TRP A 111 10.39 -2.70 -2.96
N THR A 112 10.94 -3.88 -3.26
CA THR A 112 12.08 -4.47 -2.55
C THR A 112 13.41 -4.23 -3.23
N ASP A 113 13.47 -3.36 -4.24
CA ASP A 113 14.69 -3.02 -4.99
C ASP A 113 15.42 -4.26 -5.55
N THR A 114 14.64 -5.25 -5.99
CA THR A 114 15.17 -6.52 -6.53
C THR A 114 15.50 -6.40 -8.01
N GLY A 115 14.66 -5.72 -8.80
CA GLY A 115 14.93 -5.35 -10.20
C GLY A 115 14.92 -6.50 -11.20
N MET A 116 14.05 -7.50 -11.01
CA MET A 116 13.80 -8.60 -11.96
C MET A 116 12.84 -8.22 -13.07
#